data_AF-A0AA42P885-F1
#
_entry.id   AF-A0AA42P885-F1
#
_cell.length_a   1.000
_cell.length_b   1.000
_cell.length_c   1.000
_cell.angle_alpha   90.00
_cell.angle_beta   90.00
_cell.angle_gamma   90.00
#
_symmetry.space_group_name_H-M   'P 1'
#
loop_
_entity.id
_entity.type
_entity.pdbx_description
1 polymer ?
#
loop_
_entity_poly.entity_id
_entity_poly.type
_entity_poly.pdbx_seq_one_letter_code
_entity_poly.pdbx_strand_id
1 'polypeptide(L)'
;MHTDKAIAEFEAWWKQQLGHSRFEDVKDQMRNVWLASRRELVVQMPQPMKAPPYASYEGGWNDMRGEAIDAIEAAGVTVRG
;
A
#
# COMPACT_ATOMS: atom_id res chain seq x y z
N MET A 1 -5.55 -1.17 -5.75
CA MET A 1 -5.24 -2.08 -6.88
C MET A 1 -4.21 -3.17 -6.52
N HIS A 2 -3.06 -2.86 -5.90
CA HIS A 2 -2.08 -3.90 -5.50
C HIS A 2 -2.50 -4.71 -4.27
N THR A 3 -3.08 -4.05 -3.27
CA THR A 3 -3.62 -4.71 -2.08
C THR A 3 -4.79 -5.64 -2.42
N ASP A 4 -5.66 -5.25 -3.35
CA ASP A 4 -6.82 -6.06 -3.76
C ASP A 4 -6.38 -7.36 -4.43
N LYS A 5 -5.32 -7.29 -5.26
CA LYS A 5 -4.72 -8.48 -5.88
C LYS A 5 -4.12 -9.42 -4.83
N ALA A 6 -3.33 -8.90 -3.89
CA ALA A 6 -2.72 -9.71 -2.83
C ALA A 6 -3.77 -10.38 -1.93
N ILE A 7 -4.86 -9.66 -1.60
CA ILE A 7 -6.00 -10.22 -0.87
C ILE A 7 -6.67 -11.32 -1.70
N ALA A 8 -6.91 -11.09 -2.99
CA ALA A 8 -7.53 -12.09 -3.86
C ALA A 8 -6.68 -13.36 -4.01
N GLU A 9 -5.35 -13.23 -4.16
CA GLU A 9 -4.42 -14.35 -4.21
C GLU A 9 -4.41 -15.13 -2.89
N PHE A 10 -4.40 -14.43 -1.75
CA PHE A 10 -4.52 -15.05 -0.44
C PHE A 10 -5.84 -15.82 -0.28
N GLU A 11 -6.96 -15.22 -0.66
CA GLU A 11 -8.29 -15.87 -0.59
C GLU A 11 -8.37 -17.12 -1.49
N ALA A 12 -7.77 -17.06 -2.67
CA ALA A 12 -7.72 -18.20 -3.58
C ALA A 12 -6.88 -19.36 -2.99
N TRP A 13 -5.74 -19.04 -2.38
CA TRP A 13 -4.90 -20.02 -1.69
C TRP A 13 -5.54 -20.58 -0.41
N TRP A 14 -6.20 -19.73 0.38
CA TRP A 14 -6.83 -20.10 1.65
C TRP A 14 -7.91 -21.16 1.48
N LYS A 15 -8.74 -21.03 0.43
CA LYS A 15 -9.79 -22.01 0.09
C LYS A 15 -9.25 -23.40 -0.25
N GLN A 16 -7.97 -23.52 -0.56
CA GLN A 16 -7.33 -24.81 -0.86
C GLN A 16 -6.81 -25.51 0.40
N GLN A 17 -6.77 -24.83 1.56
CA GLN A 17 -6.19 -25.38 2.78
C GLN A 17 -7.17 -26.32 3.49
N LEU A 18 -6.66 -27.46 3.95
CA LEU A 18 -7.46 -28.44 4.68
C LEU A 18 -7.95 -27.87 6.01
N GLY A 19 -9.27 -27.95 6.25
CA GLY A 19 -9.88 -27.49 7.50
C GLY A 19 -9.91 -25.97 7.69
N HIS A 20 -9.67 -25.18 6.63
CA HIS A 20 -9.65 -23.71 6.67
C HIS A 20 -10.91 -23.11 7.32
N SER A 21 -12.07 -23.74 7.11
CA SER A 21 -13.36 -23.29 7.65
C SER A 21 -13.42 -23.21 9.17
N ARG A 22 -12.56 -23.96 9.88
CA ARG A 22 -12.45 -23.89 11.36
C ARG A 22 -11.70 -22.67 11.85
N PHE A 23 -11.02 -21.96 10.96
CA PHE A 23 -10.10 -20.87 11.27
C PHE A 23 -10.51 -19.54 10.61
N GLU A 24 -11.73 -19.42 10.06
CA GLU A 24 -12.19 -18.18 9.45
C GLU A 24 -12.17 -17.01 10.46
N ASP A 25 -12.56 -17.24 11.71
CA ASP A 25 -12.50 -16.21 12.77
C ASP A 25 -11.07 -15.70 13.00
N VAL A 26 -10.08 -16.60 12.98
CA VAL A 26 -8.67 -16.25 13.13
C VAL A 26 -8.17 -15.49 11.91
N LYS A 27 -8.55 -15.92 10.72
CA LYS A 27 -8.23 -15.22 9.47
C LYS A 27 -8.78 -13.80 9.47
N ASP A 28 -10.04 -13.62 9.89
CA ASP A 28 -10.66 -12.30 10.00
C ASP A 28 -9.96 -11.43 11.05
N GLN A 29 -9.62 -12.00 12.21
CA GLN A 29 -8.83 -11.30 13.22
C GLN A 29 -7.47 -10.84 12.68
N MET A 30 -6.73 -11.73 11.99
CA MET A 30 -5.43 -11.39 11.40
C MET A 30 -5.56 -10.34 10.30
N ARG A 31 -6.60 -10.41 9.48
CA ARG A 31 -6.90 -9.39 8.47
C ARG A 31 -7.16 -8.03 9.11
N ASN A 32 -7.93 -7.98 10.19
CA ASN A 32 -8.21 -6.74 10.92
C ASN A 32 -6.94 -6.15 11.55
N VAL A 33 -6.09 -6.98 12.16
CA VAL A 33 -4.78 -6.55 12.70
C VAL A 33 -3.89 -5.99 11.60
N TRP A 34 -3.84 -6.65 10.45
CA TRP A 34 -3.05 -6.19 9.31
C TRP A 34 -3.55 -4.84 8.77
N LEU A 35 -4.87 -4.66 8.63
CA LEU A 35 -5.48 -3.39 8.23
C LEU A 35 -5.17 -2.28 9.24
N ALA A 36 -5.27 -2.56 10.54
CA ALA A 36 -4.94 -1.60 11.59
C ALA A 36 -3.45 -1.20 11.53
N SER A 37 -2.55 -2.18 11.41
CA SER A 37 -1.11 -1.92 11.28
C SER A 37 -0.77 -1.04 10.09
N ARG A 38 -1.42 -1.23 8.94
CA ARG A 38 -1.20 -0.37 7.76
C ARG A 38 -1.73 1.05 7.92
N ARG A 39 -2.82 1.24 8.67
CA ARG A 39 -3.34 2.58 9.00
C ARG A 39 -2.43 3.35 9.95
N GLU A 40 -1.78 2.65 10.89
CA GLU A 40 -0.82 3.25 11.81
C GLU A 40 0.55 3.52 11.15
N LEU A 41 0.90 2.76 10.10
CA LEU A 41 2.12 2.99 9.34
C LEU A 41 1.99 4.28 8.52
N VAL A 42 2.86 5.24 8.83
CA VAL A 42 2.98 6.49 8.09
C VAL A 42 4.38 6.59 7.49
N VAL A 43 4.47 6.70 6.17
CA VAL A 43 5.73 6.93 5.46
C VAL A 43 5.97 8.42 5.36
N GLN A 44 7.14 8.87 5.81
CA GLN A 44 7.54 10.26 5.61
C GLN A 44 8.32 10.39 4.30
N MET A 45 7.80 11.18 3.38
CA MET A 45 8.44 11.49 2.10
C MET A 45 9.12 12.87 2.16
N PRO A 46 10.29 13.04 1.53
CA PRO A 46 10.92 14.36 1.43
C PRO A 46 10.01 15.35 0.70
N GLN A 47 10.17 16.65 0.98
CA GLN A 47 9.38 17.71 0.35
C GLN A 47 9.60 17.78 -1.17
N PRO A 48 8.62 18.28 -1.95
CA PRO A 48 8.86 18.59 -3.35
C PRO A 48 9.95 19.67 -3.48
N MET A 49 10.80 19.54 -4.49
CA MET A 49 11.81 20.55 -4.78
C MET A 49 11.18 21.72 -5.53
N LYS A 50 11.53 22.95 -5.13
CA LYS A 50 11.25 24.16 -5.90
C LYS A 50 12.29 24.31 -7.00
N ALA A 51 12.12 23.57 -8.09
CA ALA A 51 12.97 23.68 -9.27
C ALA A 51 12.33 24.64 -10.29
N PRO A 52 13.12 25.50 -10.95
CA PRO A 52 12.61 26.31 -12.05
C PRO A 52 12.22 25.41 -13.24
N PRO A 53 11.23 25.79 -14.07
CA PRO A 53 10.60 24.90 -15.06
C PRO A 53 11.56 24.22 -16.04
N TYR A 54 12.70 24.85 -16.33
CA TYR A 54 13.73 24.33 -17.24
C TYR A 54 14.56 23.19 -16.64
N ALA A 55 14.57 23.01 -15.32
CA ALA A 55 15.35 21.99 -14.62
C ALA A 55 14.60 20.65 -14.46
N SER A 56 13.36 20.57 -14.92
CA SER A 56 12.47 19.41 -14.76
C SER A 56 11.70 19.08 -16.05
N TYR A 57 12.33 19.29 -17.21
CA TYR A 57 11.67 19.25 -18.53
C TYR A 57 11.23 17.83 -18.98
N GLU A 58 11.71 16.75 -18.37
CA GLU A 58 11.43 15.36 -18.82
C GLU A 58 11.06 14.38 -17.70
N GLY A 59 10.50 14.88 -16.59
CA GLY A 59 10.30 14.06 -15.41
C GLY A 59 11.36 14.38 -14.37
N GLY A 60 10.94 15.09 -13.32
CA GLY A 60 11.80 15.47 -12.22
C GLY A 60 11.53 14.64 -10.97
N TRP A 61 12.31 14.93 -9.93
CA TRP A 61 12.06 14.43 -8.58
C TRP A 61 10.58 14.56 -8.17
N ASN A 62 9.91 15.66 -8.51
CA ASN A 62 8.52 15.90 -8.11
C ASN A 62 7.53 14.93 -8.77
N ASP A 63 7.79 14.51 -10.00
CA ASP A 63 6.93 13.57 -10.73
C ASP A 63 7.11 12.15 -10.16
N MET A 64 8.36 11.70 -10.02
CA MET A 64 8.68 10.43 -9.36
C MET A 64 8.16 10.37 -7.92
N ARG A 65 8.23 11.50 -7.20
CA ARG A 65 7.68 11.64 -5.86
C ARG A 65 6.16 11.48 -5.86
N GLY A 66 5.46 12.10 -6.82
CA GLY A 66 4.01 11.96 -6.98
C GLY A 66 3.62 10.52 -7.24
N GLU A 67 4.24 9.87 -8.23
CA GLU A 67 4.01 8.46 -8.55
C GLU A 67 4.27 7.54 -7.35
N ALA A 68 5.32 7.81 -6.58
CA ALA A 68 5.63 7.05 -5.37
C ALA A 68 4.57 7.24 -4.27
N ILE A 69 4.07 8.46 -4.06
CA ILE A 69 2.95 8.71 -3.12
C ILE A 69 1.73 7.92 -3.54
N ASP A 70 1.33 8.03 -4.81
CA ASP A 70 0.15 7.33 -5.33
C ASP A 70 0.26 5.81 -5.16
N ALA A 71 1.43 5.23 -5.44
CA ALA A 71 1.68 3.80 -5.28
C ALA A 71 1.60 3.34 -3.82
N ILE A 72 2.14 4.13 -2.88
CA ILE A 72 2.13 3.82 -1.44
C ILE A 72 0.71 3.94 -0.87
N GLU A 73 -0.02 5.00 -1.23
CA GLU A 73 -1.40 5.20 -0.80
C GLU A 73 -2.34 4.14 -1.40
N ALA A 74 -2.12 3.74 -2.66
CA ALA A 74 -2.84 2.64 -3.29
C ALA A 74 -2.55 1.26 -2.64
N ALA A 75 -1.44 1.14 -1.90
CA ALA A 75 -1.17 0.00 -1.03
C ALA A 75 -1.86 0.11 0.35
N GLY A 76 -2.52 1.22 0.65
CA GLY A 76 -3.25 1.46 1.89
C GLY A 76 -2.36 1.93 3.05
N VAL A 77 -1.22 2.56 2.74
CA VAL A 77 -0.30 3.16 3.70
C VAL A 77 -0.35 4.67 3.54
N THR A 78 -0.40 5.41 4.66
CA THR A 78 -0.47 6.87 4.62
C THR A 78 0.91 7.48 4.38
N VAL A 79 0.99 8.50 3.54
CA VAL A 79 2.22 9.29 3.34
C VAL A 79 2.08 10.67 3.98
N ARG A 80 3.17 11.18 4.58
CA ARG A 80 3.29 12.56 5.08
C ARG A 80 4.52 13.23 4.50
N GLY A 81 4.44 14.55 4.35
CA GLY A 81 5.48 15.36 3.73
C GLY A 81 4.91 16.10 2.54
#